data_AF-I4WY87-F1
#
_entry.id   AF-I4WY87-F1
#
_cell.length_a   1.000
_cell.length_b   1.000
_cell.length_c   1.000
_cell.angle_alpha   90.00
_cell.angle_beta   90.00
_cell.angle_gamma   90.00
#
_symmetry.space_group_name_H-M   'P 1'
#
loop_
_entity.id
_entity.type
_entity.pdbx_description
1 polymer ?
#
loop_
_entity_poly.entity_id
_entity_poly.type
_entity_poly.pdbx_seq_one_letter_code
_entity_poly.pdbx_strand_id
1 'polypeptide(L)'
;MLLAAAPTAGAQNIYKCTQGGQVAYTDHPCPNGSGELLHQADDTEVIDRYLRLGQDELAKRYAQSRHLEALYQQRVDARQQAMDEKAQRDADEAYAAQQRAEEAQQQALADQAAAQAAERDRLQAENTALRQQNADYQNQLSQPVYNAPPAYWGAPPYPRRHRDRDHDGDHDHQPPPVSDKPIFHPCKQLAGGRTQC
;
A
#
# COMPACT_ATOMS: atom_id res chain seq x y z
N MET A 1 -7.42 -17.87 -10.08
CA MET A 1 -8.48 -18.20 -9.11
C MET A 1 -9.81 -17.78 -9.71
N LEU A 2 -10.56 -18.71 -10.31
CA LEU A 2 -11.94 -18.45 -10.68
C LEU A 2 -12.81 -18.91 -9.50
N LEU A 3 -13.41 -17.94 -8.79
CA LEU A 3 -14.50 -18.23 -7.88
C LEU A 3 -15.69 -18.71 -8.73
N ALA A 4 -15.87 -20.02 -8.80
CA ALA A 4 -17.12 -20.60 -9.25
C ALA A 4 -18.17 -20.30 -8.18
N ALA A 5 -18.87 -19.18 -8.33
CA ALA A 5 -20.16 -19.00 -7.69
C ALA A 5 -21.08 -20.09 -8.27
N ALA A 6 -21.25 -21.18 -7.52
CA ALA A 6 -22.28 -22.14 -7.82
C ALA A 6 -23.61 -21.37 -7.90
N PRO A 7 -24.39 -21.51 -8.98
CA PRO A 7 -25.73 -20.95 -8.98
C PRO A 7 -26.46 -21.63 -7.82
N THR A 8 -26.87 -20.84 -6.83
CA THR A 8 -27.82 -21.29 -5.83
C THR A 8 -29.06 -21.74 -6.58
N ALA A 9 -29.21 -23.05 -6.78
CA ALA A 9 -30.42 -23.64 -7.29
C ALA A 9 -31.55 -23.13 -6.39
N GLY A 10 -32.38 -22.25 -6.94
CA GLY A 10 -33.53 -21.72 -6.23
C GLY A 10 -34.50 -22.87 -5.98
N ALA A 11 -35.22 -22.80 -4.86
CA ALA A 11 -36.27 -23.74 -4.48
C ALA A 11 -37.48 -23.69 -5.41
N GLN A 12 -37.27 -24.02 -6.68
CA GLN A 12 -38.24 -24.03 -7.75
C GLN A 12 -38.03 -25.33 -8.52
N ASN A 13 -39.12 -25.98 -8.87
CA ASN A 13 -39.03 -27.16 -9.73
C ASN A 13 -38.45 -26.73 -11.09
N ILE A 14 -37.36 -27.31 -11.53
CA ILE A 14 -36.76 -26.97 -12.82
C ILE A 14 -37.21 -28.03 -13.80
N TYR A 15 -37.98 -27.64 -14.80
CA TYR A 15 -38.38 -28.47 -15.91
C TYR A 15 -37.56 -28.14 -17.14
N LYS A 16 -37.28 -29.16 -17.94
CA LYS A 16 -36.66 -29.05 -19.26
C LYS A 16 -37.70 -29.39 -20.31
N CYS A 17 -38.15 -28.37 -21.00
CA CYS A 17 -39.16 -28.47 -22.06
C CYS A 17 -38.47 -28.54 -23.42
N THR A 18 -38.78 -29.56 -24.21
CA THR A 18 -38.38 -29.62 -25.62
C THR A 18 -39.57 -29.25 -26.50
N GLN A 19 -39.49 -28.11 -27.21
CA GLN A 19 -40.52 -27.68 -28.15
C GLN A 19 -39.86 -27.36 -29.50
N GLY A 20 -40.28 -28.05 -30.56
CA GLY A 20 -39.79 -27.79 -31.92
C GLY A 20 -38.28 -27.98 -32.12
N GLY A 21 -37.64 -28.86 -31.33
CA GLY A 21 -36.18 -29.07 -31.37
C GLY A 21 -35.34 -28.11 -30.53
N GLN A 22 -35.98 -27.14 -29.85
CA GLN A 22 -35.31 -26.24 -28.90
C GLN A 22 -35.56 -26.69 -27.46
N VAL A 23 -34.53 -26.59 -26.61
CA VAL A 23 -34.60 -26.89 -25.17
C VAL A 23 -34.77 -25.57 -24.41
N ALA A 24 -35.84 -25.47 -23.62
CA ALA A 24 -36.08 -24.38 -22.68
C ALA A 24 -36.14 -24.93 -21.25
N TYR A 25 -35.59 -24.18 -20.30
CA TYR A 25 -35.66 -24.50 -18.87
C TYR A 25 -36.69 -23.59 -18.20
N THR A 26 -37.67 -24.17 -17.53
CA THR A 26 -38.80 -23.44 -16.92
C THR A 26 -38.96 -23.84 -15.46
N ASP A 27 -39.60 -22.98 -14.68
CA ASP A 27 -39.96 -23.21 -13.27
C ASP A 27 -41.36 -23.80 -13.09
N HIS A 28 -42.10 -23.95 -14.20
CA HIS A 28 -43.45 -24.50 -14.28
C HIS A 28 -43.51 -25.71 -15.21
N PRO A 29 -44.46 -26.64 -15.00
CA PRO A 29 -44.64 -27.80 -15.88
C PRO A 29 -44.76 -27.40 -17.35
N CYS A 30 -44.13 -28.17 -18.23
CA CYS A 30 -44.17 -27.89 -19.66
C CYS A 30 -45.61 -27.94 -20.20
N PRO A 31 -46.02 -26.99 -21.06
CA PRO A 31 -47.42 -26.83 -21.48
C PRO A 31 -48.02 -28.05 -22.19
N ASN A 32 -47.18 -28.91 -22.80
CA ASN A 32 -47.62 -30.14 -23.49
C ASN A 32 -47.35 -31.42 -22.68
N GLY A 33 -46.89 -31.30 -21.42
CA GLY A 33 -46.53 -32.45 -20.57
C GLY A 33 -45.27 -33.22 -21.00
N SER A 34 -44.68 -32.93 -22.16
CA SER A 34 -43.49 -33.58 -22.71
C SER A 34 -42.17 -33.00 -22.14
N GLY A 35 -42.10 -32.83 -20.83
CA GLY A 35 -40.98 -32.22 -20.12
C GLY A 35 -40.25 -33.18 -19.18
N GLU A 36 -38.96 -32.98 -19.03
CA GLU A 36 -38.14 -33.70 -18.05
C GLU A 36 -38.02 -32.83 -16.78
N LEU A 37 -38.43 -33.36 -15.61
CA LEU A 37 -38.21 -32.68 -14.33
C LEU A 37 -36.74 -32.88 -13.92
N LEU A 38 -35.99 -31.79 -13.90
CA LEU A 38 -34.56 -31.80 -13.57
C LEU A 38 -34.30 -31.56 -12.09
N HIS A 39 -35.09 -30.70 -11.46
CA HIS A 39 -35.00 -30.43 -10.03
C HIS A 39 -36.39 -30.39 -9.46
N GLN A 40 -36.61 -31.07 -8.34
CA GLN A 40 -37.81 -30.92 -7.54
C GLN A 40 -37.42 -30.26 -6.23
N ALA A 41 -37.98 -29.08 -5.97
CA ALA A 41 -37.73 -28.41 -4.71
C ALA A 41 -38.40 -29.17 -3.57
N ASP A 42 -37.62 -29.51 -2.56
CA ASP A 42 -38.17 -30.07 -1.32
C ASP A 42 -38.77 -28.96 -0.43
N ASP A 43 -39.57 -29.35 0.56
CA ASP A 43 -40.23 -28.38 1.44
C ASP A 43 -39.22 -27.54 2.24
N THR A 44 -38.03 -28.08 2.52
CA THR A 44 -36.96 -27.35 3.22
C THR A 44 -36.42 -26.22 2.34
N GLU A 45 -36.12 -26.52 1.08
CA GLU A 45 -35.64 -25.53 0.11
C GLU A 45 -36.68 -24.42 -0.07
N VAL A 46 -37.97 -24.76 -0.18
CA VAL A 46 -39.04 -23.77 -0.37
C VAL A 46 -39.16 -22.85 0.84
N ILE A 47 -39.16 -23.42 2.05
CA ILE A 47 -39.15 -22.65 3.31
C ILE A 47 -37.92 -21.75 3.37
N ASP A 48 -36.73 -22.29 3.12
CA ASP A 48 -35.47 -21.54 3.15
C ASP A 48 -35.42 -20.40 2.15
N ARG A 49 -35.98 -20.60 0.95
CA ARG A 49 -36.07 -19.55 -0.06
C ARG A 49 -36.91 -18.39 0.45
N TYR A 50 -38.09 -18.67 1.00
CA TYR A 50 -38.95 -17.62 1.54
C TYR A 50 -38.27 -16.88 2.69
N LEU A 51 -37.64 -17.60 3.63
CA LEU A 51 -36.86 -17.00 4.71
C LEU A 51 -35.74 -16.11 4.16
N ARG A 52 -34.95 -16.60 3.20
CA ARG A 52 -33.84 -15.84 2.57
C ARG A 52 -34.32 -14.56 1.88
N LEU A 53 -35.51 -14.58 1.30
CA LEU A 53 -36.14 -13.42 0.66
C LEU A 53 -36.82 -12.46 1.66
N GLY A 54 -36.79 -12.76 2.97
CA GLY A 54 -37.48 -11.98 4.00
C GLY A 54 -39.01 -12.13 3.98
N GLN A 55 -39.50 -13.20 3.35
CA GLN A 55 -40.92 -13.50 3.20
C GLN A 55 -41.39 -14.48 4.29
N ASP A 56 -41.13 -14.16 5.55
CA ASP A 56 -41.34 -15.09 6.67
C ASP A 56 -42.80 -15.51 6.82
N GLU A 57 -43.75 -14.61 6.53
CA GLU A 57 -45.18 -14.92 6.51
C GLU A 57 -45.57 -15.91 5.41
N LEU A 58 -44.93 -15.86 4.24
CA LEU A 58 -45.17 -16.82 3.17
C LEU A 58 -44.56 -18.18 3.51
N ALA A 59 -43.36 -18.21 4.10
CA ALA A 59 -42.74 -19.43 4.62
C ALA A 59 -43.65 -20.12 5.65
N LYS A 60 -44.19 -19.34 6.59
CA LYS A 60 -45.08 -19.82 7.64
C LYS A 60 -46.40 -20.37 7.09
N ARG A 61 -47.06 -19.64 6.18
CA ARG A 61 -48.30 -20.12 5.53
C ARG A 61 -48.06 -21.38 4.72
N TYR A 62 -46.95 -21.45 3.99
CA TYR A 62 -46.55 -22.64 3.24
C TYR A 62 -46.42 -23.84 4.19
N ALA A 63 -45.66 -23.70 5.28
CA ALA A 63 -45.49 -24.75 6.26
C ALA A 63 -46.82 -25.17 6.92
N GLN A 64 -47.66 -24.21 7.32
CA GLN A 64 -48.97 -24.48 7.91
C GLN A 64 -49.90 -25.26 6.97
N SER A 65 -49.93 -24.91 5.69
CA SER A 65 -50.78 -25.61 4.71
C SER A 65 -50.35 -27.06 4.43
N ARG A 66 -49.13 -27.42 4.83
CA ARG A 66 -48.55 -28.76 4.66
C ARG A 66 -48.28 -29.48 5.98
N HIS A 67 -48.67 -28.90 7.12
CA HIS A 67 -48.39 -29.42 8.46
C HIS A 67 -46.89 -29.62 8.74
N LEU A 68 -46.08 -28.65 8.33
CA LEU A 68 -44.62 -28.63 8.45
C LEU A 68 -44.13 -27.58 9.45
N GLU A 69 -44.91 -27.26 10.48
CA GLU A 69 -44.61 -26.20 11.44
C GLU A 69 -43.29 -26.45 12.19
N ALA A 70 -43.03 -27.72 12.55
CA ALA A 70 -41.77 -28.12 13.18
C ALA A 70 -40.56 -27.88 12.26
N LEU A 71 -40.70 -28.20 10.97
CA LEU A 71 -39.66 -27.94 9.98
C LEU A 71 -39.43 -26.44 9.83
N TYR A 72 -40.49 -25.64 9.72
CA TYR A 72 -40.36 -24.18 9.65
C TYR A 72 -39.61 -23.62 10.85
N GLN A 73 -39.96 -24.01 12.08
CA GLN A 73 -39.28 -23.52 13.27
C GLN A 73 -37.80 -23.92 13.26
N GLN A 74 -37.49 -25.18 12.90
CA GLN A 74 -36.11 -25.63 12.76
C GLN A 74 -35.32 -24.79 11.76
N ARG A 75 -35.93 -24.40 10.62
CA ARG A 75 -35.26 -23.55 9.62
C ARG A 75 -35.03 -22.12 10.10
N VAL A 76 -36.00 -21.55 10.83
CA VAL A 76 -35.85 -20.23 11.46
C VAL A 76 -34.70 -20.24 12.47
N ASP A 77 -34.66 -21.23 13.35
CA ASP A 77 -33.62 -21.35 14.37
C ASP A 77 -32.24 -21.56 13.75
N ALA A 78 -32.13 -22.43 12.73
CA ALA A 78 -30.89 -22.65 12.00
C ALA A 78 -30.40 -21.38 11.30
N ARG A 79 -31.30 -20.57 10.74
CA ARG A 79 -30.95 -19.29 10.12
C ARG A 79 -30.44 -18.31 11.18
N GLN A 80 -31.10 -18.21 12.33
CA GLN A 80 -30.67 -17.33 13.41
C GLN A 80 -29.28 -17.71 13.89
N GLN A 81 -29.04 -19.01 14.13
CA GLN A 81 -27.72 -19.51 14.51
C GLN A 81 -26.66 -19.18 13.46
N ALA A 82 -26.95 -19.38 12.17
CA ALA A 82 -26.01 -19.06 11.10
C ALA A 82 -25.67 -17.56 11.03
N MET A 83 -26.64 -16.69 11.33
CA MET A 83 -26.44 -15.24 11.42
C MET A 83 -25.55 -14.89 12.62
N ASP A 84 -25.79 -15.48 13.78
CA ASP A 84 -25.01 -15.24 15.00
C ASP A 84 -23.56 -15.73 14.83
N GLU A 85 -23.36 -16.93 14.27
CA GLU A 85 -22.03 -17.46 13.95
C GLU A 85 -21.30 -16.60 12.93
N LYS A 86 -22.00 -16.07 11.93
CA LYS A 86 -21.40 -15.13 10.98
C LYS A 86 -20.99 -13.84 11.67
N ALA A 87 -21.84 -13.27 12.51
CA ALA A 87 -21.52 -12.06 13.25
C ALA A 87 -20.29 -12.24 14.16
N GLN A 88 -20.17 -13.40 14.83
CA GLN A 88 -18.99 -13.74 15.63
C GLN A 88 -17.73 -13.84 14.76
N ARG A 89 -17.80 -14.59 13.65
CA ARG A 89 -16.65 -14.71 12.72
C ARG A 89 -16.22 -13.36 12.16
N ASP A 90 -17.17 -12.52 11.76
CA ASP A 90 -16.88 -11.19 11.21
C ASP A 90 -16.22 -10.29 12.29
N ALA A 91 -16.64 -10.41 13.57
CA ALA A 91 -16.02 -9.70 14.69
C ALA A 91 -14.58 -10.19 14.98
N ASP A 92 -14.37 -11.50 15.00
CA ASP A 92 -13.05 -12.11 15.22
C ASP A 92 -12.08 -11.75 14.07
N GLU A 93 -12.56 -11.78 12.83
CA GLU A 93 -11.77 -11.38 11.66
C GLU A 93 -11.41 -9.89 11.69
N ALA A 94 -12.35 -9.03 12.09
CA ALA A 94 -12.08 -7.60 12.24
C ALA A 94 -11.01 -7.33 13.32
N TYR A 95 -11.09 -8.03 14.45
CA TYR A 95 -10.08 -7.94 15.51
C TYR A 95 -8.71 -8.43 15.04
N ALA A 96 -8.64 -9.59 14.39
CA ALA A 96 -7.40 -10.13 13.84
C ALA A 96 -6.81 -9.25 12.72
N ALA A 97 -7.66 -8.58 11.93
CA ALA A 97 -7.22 -7.61 10.94
C ALA A 97 -6.63 -6.35 11.59
N GLN A 98 -7.24 -5.87 12.69
CA GLN A 98 -6.72 -4.74 13.45
C GLN A 98 -5.33 -5.06 14.04
N GLN A 99 -5.17 -6.22 14.68
CA GLN A 99 -3.87 -6.62 15.24
C GLN A 99 -2.77 -6.67 14.16
N ARG A 100 -3.07 -7.29 13.01
CA ARG A 100 -2.11 -7.34 11.88
C ARG A 100 -1.76 -5.96 11.35
N ALA A 101 -2.72 -5.04 11.32
CA ALA A 101 -2.46 -3.66 10.89
C ALA A 101 -1.55 -2.92 11.88
N GLU A 102 -1.76 -3.10 13.19
CA GLU A 102 -0.91 -2.53 14.23
C GLU A 102 0.52 -3.10 14.19
N GLU A 103 0.67 -4.41 14.05
CA GLU A 103 1.97 -5.07 13.88
C GLU A 103 2.70 -4.57 12.62
N ALA A 104 1.99 -4.49 11.49
CA ALA A 104 2.57 -3.98 10.25
C ALA A 104 3.01 -2.51 10.37
N GLN A 105 2.25 -1.68 11.10
CA GLN A 105 2.64 -0.30 11.37
C GLN A 105 3.90 -0.21 12.22
N GLN A 106 4.00 -1.01 13.28
CA GLN A 106 5.19 -1.04 14.13
C GLN A 106 6.42 -1.50 13.34
N GLN A 107 6.26 -2.53 12.51
CA GLN A 107 7.33 -3.02 11.64
C GLN A 107 7.77 -1.95 10.63
N ALA A 108 6.82 -1.24 9.99
CA ALA A 108 7.15 -0.17 9.06
C ALA A 108 7.94 0.98 9.72
N LEU A 109 7.61 1.33 10.96
CA LEU A 109 8.37 2.31 11.73
C LEU A 109 9.79 1.82 12.06
N ALA A 110 9.93 0.55 12.43
CA ALA A 110 11.24 -0.05 12.68
C ALA A 110 12.11 -0.08 11.41
N ASP A 111 11.52 -0.49 10.28
CA ASP A 111 12.20 -0.52 8.99
C ASP A 111 12.62 0.88 8.54
N GLN A 112 11.77 1.89 8.75
CA GLN A 112 12.08 3.28 8.45
C GLN A 112 13.25 3.79 9.32
N ALA A 113 13.26 3.47 10.61
CA ALA A 113 14.36 3.83 11.51
C ALA A 113 15.67 3.16 11.10
N ALA A 114 15.63 1.88 10.73
CA ALA A 114 16.79 1.15 10.23
C ALA A 114 17.33 1.76 8.92
N ALA A 115 16.45 2.13 7.99
CA ALA A 115 16.83 2.78 6.74
C ALA A 115 17.48 4.16 6.98
N GLN A 116 16.94 4.96 7.91
CA GLN A 116 17.53 6.25 8.28
C GLN A 116 18.92 6.10 8.92
N ALA A 117 19.11 5.09 9.77
CA ALA A 117 20.42 4.81 10.36
C ALA A 117 21.45 4.42 9.28
N ALA A 118 21.06 3.54 8.35
CA ALA A 118 21.92 3.14 7.23
C ALA A 118 22.30 4.33 6.33
N GLU A 119 21.35 5.22 6.04
CA GLU A 119 21.62 6.43 5.24
C GLU A 119 22.55 7.39 5.97
N ARG A 120 22.35 7.60 7.28
CA ARG A 120 23.25 8.43 8.08
C ARG A 120 24.67 7.87 8.06
N ASP A 121 24.83 6.57 8.24
CA ASP A 121 26.15 5.93 8.27
C ASP A 121 26.85 6.03 6.91
N ARG A 122 26.08 5.89 5.81
CA ARG A 122 26.57 6.15 4.45
C ARG A 122 27.05 7.59 4.28
N LEU A 123 26.23 8.57 4.67
CA LEU A 123 26.57 9.99 4.56
C LEU A 123 27.80 10.35 5.41
N GLN A 124 27.94 9.75 6.59
CA GLN A 124 29.14 9.93 7.44
C GLN A 124 30.40 9.37 6.77
N ALA A 125 30.32 8.18 6.16
CA ALA A 125 31.43 7.59 5.43
C ALA A 125 31.82 8.46 4.22
N GLU A 126 30.85 8.91 3.43
CA GLU A 126 31.06 9.82 2.29
C GLU A 126 31.70 11.16 2.74
N ASN A 127 31.19 11.76 3.83
CA ASN A 127 31.76 13.00 4.37
C ASN A 127 33.20 12.82 4.85
N THR A 128 33.50 11.69 5.49
CA THR A 128 34.86 11.37 5.96
C THR A 128 35.82 11.21 4.78
N ALA A 129 35.41 10.53 3.72
CA ALA A 129 36.20 10.39 2.49
C ALA A 129 36.46 11.75 1.83
N LEU A 130 35.45 12.63 1.75
CA LEU A 130 35.61 13.98 1.21
C LEU A 130 36.56 14.85 2.04
N ARG A 131 36.51 14.74 3.38
CA ARG A 131 37.44 15.45 4.27
C ARG A 131 38.88 15.01 4.05
N GLN A 132 39.11 13.71 3.88
CA GLN A 132 40.44 13.19 3.56
C GLN A 132 40.96 13.73 2.22
N GLN A 133 40.14 13.68 1.17
CA GLN A 133 40.51 14.25 -0.14
C GLN A 133 40.85 15.74 -0.07
N ASN A 134 40.06 16.52 0.68
CA ASN A 134 40.33 17.95 0.88
C ASN A 134 41.64 18.19 1.64
N ALA A 135 41.92 17.39 2.67
CA ALA A 135 43.18 17.48 3.40
C ALA A 135 44.39 17.15 2.51
N ASP A 136 44.29 16.11 1.68
CA ASP A 136 45.32 15.75 0.71
C ASP A 136 45.56 16.86 -0.32
N TYR A 137 44.48 17.48 -0.80
CA TYR A 137 44.57 18.60 -1.74
C TYR A 137 45.24 19.83 -1.10
N GLN A 138 44.89 20.17 0.14
CA GLN A 138 45.55 21.25 0.88
C GLN A 138 47.03 20.94 1.12
N ASN A 139 47.37 19.70 1.45
CA ASN A 139 48.76 19.27 1.60
C ASN A 139 49.54 19.48 0.31
N GLN A 140 48.98 19.10 -0.85
CA GLN A 140 49.61 19.31 -2.16
C GLN A 140 49.83 20.81 -2.46
N LEU A 141 48.85 21.66 -2.17
CA LEU A 141 48.98 23.12 -2.35
C LEU A 141 50.00 23.75 -1.40
N SER A 142 50.13 23.22 -0.18
CA SER A 142 51.07 23.70 0.82
C SER A 142 52.52 23.24 0.58
N GLN A 143 52.73 22.26 -0.31
CA GLN A 143 54.08 21.86 -0.68
C GLN A 143 54.75 23.01 -1.43
N PRO A 144 55.93 23.48 -0.97
CA PRO A 144 56.67 24.48 -1.71
C PRO A 144 57.03 23.89 -3.07
N VAL A 145 56.44 24.45 -4.13
CA VAL A 145 56.91 24.20 -5.50
C VAL A 145 58.30 24.81 -5.58
N TYR A 146 59.34 24.00 -5.39
CA TYR A 146 60.72 24.37 -5.64
C TYR A 146 60.95 24.43 -7.16
N ASN A 147 60.25 25.34 -7.82
CA ASN A 147 60.69 25.81 -9.12
C ASN A 147 61.86 26.74 -8.85
N ALA A 148 63.08 26.20 -8.90
CA ALA A 148 64.21 27.04 -9.28
C ALA A 148 63.81 27.67 -10.62
N PRO A 149 63.65 29.00 -10.71
CA PRO A 149 63.39 29.63 -11.99
C PRO A 149 64.51 29.18 -12.94
N PRO A 150 64.21 28.84 -14.20
CA PRO A 150 65.26 28.54 -15.18
C PRO A 150 66.31 29.65 -15.07
N ALA A 151 67.59 29.27 -14.96
CA ALA A 151 68.72 30.17 -14.71
C ALA A 151 68.98 31.23 -15.81
N TYR A 152 67.98 31.54 -16.62
CA TYR A 152 68.02 32.48 -17.73
C TYR A 152 67.58 33.91 -17.33
N TRP A 153 66.86 34.08 -16.21
CA TRP A 153 66.55 35.42 -15.69
C TRP A 153 67.53 35.75 -14.57
N GLY A 154 68.68 36.31 -14.97
CA GLY A 154 69.70 36.81 -14.06
C GLY A 154 69.11 37.78 -13.04
N ALA A 155 69.46 37.59 -11.78
CA ALA A 155 69.14 38.54 -10.72
C ALA A 155 69.93 39.85 -10.95
N PRO A 156 69.28 41.02 -11.02
CA PRO A 156 69.96 42.29 -10.80
C PRO A 156 70.21 42.47 -9.29
N PRO A 157 71.24 43.23 -8.87
CA PRO A 157 71.56 43.40 -7.46
C PRO A 157 70.62 44.43 -6.81
N TYR A 158 70.84 44.65 -5.51
CA TYR A 158 70.40 45.78 -4.66
C TYR A 158 69.05 45.62 -3.90
N PRO A 159 68.87 46.32 -2.77
CA PRO A 159 69.71 46.34 -1.56
C PRO A 159 68.87 46.05 -0.30
N ARG A 160 69.54 45.70 0.81
CA ARG A 160 68.91 45.57 2.15
C ARG A 160 68.08 46.82 2.48
N ARG A 161 66.79 46.63 2.80
CA ARG A 161 65.99 47.61 3.55
C ARG A 161 65.37 46.96 4.77
N HIS A 162 65.79 47.46 5.92
CA HIS A 162 65.07 47.37 7.18
C HIS A 162 63.68 48.02 7.03
N ARG A 163 62.65 47.38 7.57
CA ARG A 163 61.38 48.02 7.92
C ARG A 163 60.68 47.21 9.01
N ASP A 164 60.83 47.72 10.22
CA ASP A 164 59.86 47.86 11.31
C ASP A 164 58.56 47.05 11.17
N ARG A 165 58.41 46.08 12.09
CA ARG A 165 57.14 45.42 12.41
C ARG A 165 56.53 46.12 13.62
N ASP A 166 55.67 47.08 13.34
CA ASP A 166 54.58 47.45 14.23
C ASP A 166 53.33 47.45 13.37
N HIS A 167 52.35 46.59 13.66
CA HIS A 167 50.93 46.80 13.40
C HIS A 167 50.14 45.76 14.19
N ASP A 168 49.58 46.24 15.29
CA ASP A 168 48.40 45.71 15.95
C ASP A 168 47.26 45.57 14.94
N GLY A 169 46.54 44.46 15.03
CA GLY A 169 45.41 44.14 14.16
C GLY A 169 44.50 43.13 14.83
N ASP A 170 43.70 43.61 15.76
CA ASP A 170 42.41 43.01 16.11
C ASP A 170 41.66 42.64 14.83
N HIS A 171 41.28 41.37 14.68
CA HIS A 171 40.01 40.99 14.05
C HIS A 171 39.59 39.63 14.61
N ASP A 172 38.62 39.69 15.51
CA ASP A 172 37.75 38.58 15.90
C ASP A 172 37.24 37.84 14.64
N HIS A 173 37.76 36.63 14.43
CA HIS A 173 37.20 35.71 13.43
C HIS A 173 35.94 35.05 14.00
N GLN A 174 34.87 35.83 14.11
CA GLN A 174 33.54 35.25 14.25
C GLN A 174 33.09 34.80 12.85
N PRO A 175 32.88 33.49 12.60
CA PRO A 175 32.31 33.05 11.34
C PRO A 175 30.93 33.68 11.16
N PRO A 176 30.56 34.11 9.94
CA PRO A 176 29.24 34.71 9.71
C PRO A 176 28.14 33.71 10.10
N PRO A 177 27.00 34.18 10.65
CA PRO A 177 25.92 33.30 11.05
C PRO A 177 25.41 32.52 9.85
N VAL A 178 25.39 31.19 9.98
CA VAL A 178 24.74 30.29 9.02
C VAL A 178 23.24 30.56 9.04
N SER A 179 22.68 30.91 7.89
CA SER A 179 21.24 31.12 7.72
C SER A 179 20.53 29.77 7.59
N ASP A 180 19.74 29.37 8.59
CA ASP A 180 18.92 28.13 8.61
C ASP A 180 17.72 28.14 7.63
N LYS A 181 17.66 29.10 6.70
CA LYS A 181 16.57 29.19 5.73
C LYS A 181 16.94 28.47 4.44
N PRO A 182 16.13 27.51 3.96
CA PRO A 182 16.37 26.85 2.68
C PRO A 182 16.30 27.88 1.56
N ILE A 183 17.39 27.99 0.78
CA ILE A 183 17.44 28.83 -0.42
C ILE A 183 16.65 28.11 -1.50
N PHE A 184 15.45 28.61 -1.79
CA PHE A 184 14.60 28.07 -2.83
C PHE A 184 15.06 28.59 -4.20
N HIS A 185 15.56 27.70 -5.06
CA HIS A 185 15.82 28.00 -6.46
C HIS A 185 14.59 27.61 -7.29
N PRO A 186 13.71 28.55 -7.69
CA PRO A 186 12.54 28.20 -8.46
C PRO A 186 12.94 27.71 -9.85
N CYS A 187 12.67 26.45 -10.14
CA CYS A 187 12.88 25.91 -11.47
C CYS A 187 11.86 26.50 -12.45
N LYS A 188 12.31 26.91 -13.64
CA LYS A 188 11.43 27.42 -14.68
C LYS A 188 11.04 26.29 -15.63
N GLN A 189 9.74 26.20 -15.97
CA GLN A 189 9.29 25.32 -17.05
C GLN A 189 9.63 25.91 -18.42
N LEU A 190 10.23 25.08 -19.26
CA LEU A 190 10.50 25.34 -20.67
C LEU A 190 9.46 24.62 -21.53
N ALA A 191 9.29 25.07 -22.76
CA ALA A 191 8.37 24.46 -23.73
C ALA A 191 8.74 22.97 -23.95
N GLY A 192 7.71 22.12 -24.06
CA GLY A 192 7.90 20.67 -24.21
C GLY A 192 8.09 19.91 -22.88
N GLY A 193 7.72 20.51 -21.74
CA GLY A 193 7.67 19.82 -20.45
C GLY A 193 9.01 19.65 -19.75
N ARG A 194 10.07 20.33 -20.21
CA ARG A 194 11.39 20.31 -19.59
C ARG A 194 11.47 21.36 -18.48
N THR A 195 12.15 21.06 -17.38
CA THR A 195 12.42 22.02 -16.30
C THR A 195 13.91 22.36 -16.26
N GLN A 196 14.22 23.63 -15.97
CA GLN A 196 15.58 24.08 -15.68
C GLN A 196 15.63 24.56 -14.23
N CYS A 197 16.47 23.87 -13.46
CA CYS A 197 17.02 24.25 -12.17
C CYS A 197 18.54 24.34 -12.39
#